data_AF-V4TAF2-F1
#
_entry.id   AF-V4TAF2-F1
#
_cell.length_a   1.000
_cell.length_b   1.000
_cell.length_c   1.000
_cell.angle_alpha   90.00
_cell.angle_beta   90.00
_cell.angle_gamma   90.00
#
_symmetry.space_group_name_H-M   'P 1'
#
loop_
_entity.id
_entity.type
_entity.pdbx_description
1 polymer ?
#
loop_
_entity_poly.entity_id
_entity_poly.type
_entity_poly.pdbx_seq_one_letter_code
_entity_poly.pdbx_strand_id
1 'polypeptide(L)'
;MLTCPAAEMVDGSKLLYLEQAFWRTPQKPFRQRFYMVKPCPKELKCDVEVSSYAIREVEEYKNFCDRPRDQRPLPEEVIGDIGEHLTTIHLRRCDRGKRCLYEGSTPPGGFPNSWNGATYSTSELAVLKNNEIHTWDRGFDDDGNQVWGVKAGPYEFKPAPSSSYSDMFSPLNFPPQQFFEKRIEGSFVLQE
;
A
#
# COMPACT_ATOMS: atom_id res chain seq x y z
N MET A 1 5.74 0.01 1.16
CA MET A 1 4.29 0.05 1.42
C MET A 1 3.61 -0.40 0.16
N LEU A 2 2.68 -1.34 0.28
CA LEU A 2 1.85 -1.81 -0.83
C LEU A 2 0.39 -1.66 -0.41
N THR A 3 -0.45 -1.22 -1.33
CA THR A 3 -1.88 -1.02 -1.07
C THR A 3 -2.69 -1.21 -2.35
N CYS A 4 -3.90 -1.73 -2.21
CA CYS A 4 -4.83 -1.94 -3.30
C CYS A 4 -6.27 -2.00 -2.77
N PRO A 5 -7.28 -1.79 -3.63
CA PRO A 5 -8.67 -2.01 -3.27
C PRO A 5 -8.91 -3.47 -2.84
N ALA A 6 -9.62 -3.65 -1.73
CA ALA A 6 -9.99 -4.94 -1.19
C ALA A 6 -11.50 -5.20 -1.26
N ALA A 7 -12.33 -4.18 -0.96
CA ALA A 7 -13.78 -4.25 -1.09
C ALA A 7 -14.40 -2.86 -1.28
N GLU A 8 -15.70 -2.84 -1.56
CA GLU A 8 -16.53 -1.63 -1.58
C GLU A 8 -17.77 -1.86 -0.70
N MET A 9 -18.01 -0.92 0.20
CA MET A 9 -19.16 -0.95 1.11
C MET A 9 -20.42 -0.50 0.39
N VAL A 10 -21.58 -0.91 0.91
CA VAL A 10 -22.90 -0.55 0.35
C VAL A 10 -23.17 0.95 0.30
N ASP A 11 -22.54 1.73 1.19
CA ASP A 11 -22.64 3.19 1.24
C ASP A 11 -21.65 3.91 0.30
N GLY A 12 -20.91 3.15 -0.51
CA GLY A 12 -19.88 3.65 -1.44
C GLY A 12 -18.51 3.86 -0.80
N SER A 13 -18.33 3.59 0.49
CA SER A 13 -17.02 3.62 1.14
C SER A 13 -16.08 2.61 0.50
N LYS A 14 -14.83 3.02 0.27
CA LYS A 14 -13.81 2.13 -0.30
C LYS A 14 -12.99 1.51 0.81
N LEU A 15 -12.84 0.18 0.77
CA LEU A 15 -11.99 -0.55 1.67
C LEU A 15 -10.69 -0.91 0.95
N LEU A 16 -9.58 -0.42 1.48
CA LEU A 16 -8.24 -0.67 0.96
C LEU A 16 -7.52 -1.63 1.90
N TYR A 17 -6.83 -2.61 1.34
CA TYR A 17 -5.79 -3.32 2.07
C TYR A 17 -4.49 -2.52 1.99
N LEU A 18 -3.76 -2.45 3.10
CA LEU A 18 -2.45 -1.79 3.16
C LEU A 18 -1.49 -2.62 4.00
N GLU A 19 -0.29 -2.83 3.46
CA GLU A 19 0.82 -3.46 4.17
C GLU A 19 2.10 -2.63 4.13
N GLN A 20 2.87 -2.77 5.21
CA GLN A 20 4.21 -2.21 5.34
C GLN A 20 5.17 -3.33 5.71
N ALA A 21 6.23 -3.43 4.91
CA ALA A 21 7.32 -4.39 5.08
C ALA A 21 8.64 -3.63 5.00
N PHE A 22 9.67 -4.19 5.65
CA PHE A 22 11.03 -3.70 5.47
C PHE A 22 11.52 -4.05 4.06
N TRP A 23 12.23 -3.13 3.40
CA TRP A 23 12.58 -3.27 1.98
C TRP A 23 13.44 -4.51 1.64
N ARG A 24 14.19 -5.05 2.60
CA ARG A 24 14.96 -6.30 2.42
C ARG A 24 14.14 -7.58 2.61
N THR A 25 12.94 -7.45 3.18
CA THR A 25 12.03 -8.58 3.45
C THR A 25 10.60 -8.19 3.07
N PRO A 26 10.35 -7.80 1.81
CA PRO A 26 9.03 -7.34 1.37
C PRO A 26 7.92 -8.38 1.63
N GLN A 27 8.26 -9.67 1.53
CA GLN A 27 7.38 -10.81 1.76
C GLN A 27 7.05 -11.07 3.24
N LYS A 28 7.55 -10.26 4.18
CA LYS A 28 7.29 -10.36 5.63
C LYS A 28 6.81 -8.99 6.15
N PRO A 29 5.55 -8.61 5.85
CA PRO A 29 5.02 -7.34 6.34
C PRO A 29 4.97 -7.35 7.87
N PHE A 30 5.48 -6.27 8.48
CA PHE A 30 5.41 -6.07 9.94
C PHE A 30 4.11 -5.37 10.35
N ARG A 31 3.36 -4.83 9.38
CA ARG A 31 2.06 -4.19 9.61
C ARG A 31 1.16 -4.46 8.42
N GLN A 32 -0.06 -4.90 8.70
CA GLN A 32 -1.15 -5.08 7.73
C GLN A 32 -2.42 -4.47 8.31
N ARG A 33 -3.17 -3.69 7.54
CA ARG A 33 -4.38 -2.97 7.99
C ARG A 33 -5.41 -2.90 6.87
N PHE A 34 -6.68 -2.80 7.25
CA PHE A 34 -7.69 -2.24 6.36
C PHE A 34 -7.84 -0.75 6.59
N TYR A 35 -8.02 -0.01 5.51
CA TYR A 35 -8.32 1.41 5.50
C TYR A 35 -9.67 1.62 4.82
N MET A 36 -10.65 2.12 5.56
CA MET A 36 -11.93 2.55 5.00
C MET A 36 -11.86 4.04 4.69
N VAL A 37 -12.11 4.39 3.43
CA VAL A 37 -12.10 5.76 2.92
C VAL A 37 -13.50 6.13 2.48
N LYS A 38 -14.05 7.21 3.06
CA LYS A 38 -15.40 7.68 2.74
C LYS A 38 -15.51 9.20 2.84
N PRO A 39 -16.52 9.83 2.21
CA PRO A 39 -16.78 11.26 2.40
C PRO A 39 -17.00 11.57 3.89
N CYS A 40 -16.51 12.72 4.35
CA CYS A 40 -16.79 13.13 5.71
C CYS A 40 -18.29 13.39 5.92
N PRO A 41 -18.85 13.03 7.09
CA PRO A 41 -20.20 13.42 7.48
C PRO A 41 -20.38 14.94 7.43
N LYS A 42 -21.56 15.43 7.03
CA LYS A 42 -21.82 16.88 6.82
C LYS A 42 -21.71 17.69 8.11
N GLU A 43 -21.95 17.06 9.24
CA GLU A 43 -21.81 17.63 10.58
C GLU A 43 -20.35 17.91 10.97
N LEU A 44 -19.40 17.23 10.35
CA LEU A 44 -17.97 17.41 10.59
C LEU A 44 -17.38 18.35 9.56
N LYS A 45 -16.52 19.27 10.01
CA LYS A 45 -15.77 20.18 9.14
C LYS A 45 -14.59 19.42 8.52
N CYS A 46 -14.81 18.55 7.56
CA CYS A 46 -13.78 17.81 6.83
C CYS A 46 -14.29 17.35 5.46
N ASP A 47 -13.38 16.90 4.59
CA ASP A 47 -13.71 16.45 3.23
C ASP A 47 -13.77 14.92 3.14
N VAL A 48 -12.83 14.22 3.78
CA VAL A 48 -12.69 12.75 3.72
C VAL A 48 -12.40 12.20 5.11
N GLU A 49 -13.08 11.13 5.47
CA GLU A 49 -12.77 10.31 6.64
C GLU A 49 -11.95 9.09 6.20
N VAL A 50 -10.84 8.85 6.90
CA VAL A 50 -9.99 7.67 6.70
C VAL A 50 -9.89 6.93 8.03
N SER A 51 -10.53 5.78 8.12
CA SER A 51 -10.52 4.93 9.32
C SER A 51 -9.66 3.69 9.09
N SER A 52 -8.79 3.35 10.04
CA SER A 52 -7.94 2.17 9.97
C SER A 52 -8.40 1.09 10.94
N TYR A 53 -8.28 -0.17 10.52
CA TYR A 53 -8.74 -1.33 11.24
C TYR A 53 -7.66 -2.42 11.29
N ALA A 54 -7.65 -3.17 12.39
CA ALA A 54 -6.94 -4.44 12.45
C ALA A 54 -7.59 -5.46 11.50
N ILE A 55 -6.84 -6.51 11.19
CA ILE A 55 -7.30 -7.66 10.38
C ILE A 55 -7.33 -8.85 11.32
N ARG A 56 -8.46 -9.57 11.39
CA ARG A 56 -8.60 -10.74 12.27
C ARG A 56 -7.67 -11.88 11.83
N GLU A 57 -7.81 -12.30 10.56
CA GLU A 57 -7.03 -13.40 9.98
C GLU A 57 -5.78 -12.91 9.23
N VAL A 58 -4.89 -12.18 9.93
CA VAL A 58 -3.79 -11.41 9.31
C VAL A 58 -2.85 -12.22 8.39
N GLU A 59 -2.69 -13.52 8.61
CA GLU A 59 -1.85 -14.37 7.76
C GLU A 59 -2.48 -14.64 6.39
N GLU A 60 -3.82 -14.73 6.30
CA GLU A 60 -4.55 -14.93 5.04
C GLU A 60 -4.46 -13.73 4.10
N TYR A 61 -4.09 -12.56 4.63
CA TYR A 61 -3.98 -11.31 3.87
C TYR A 61 -2.55 -10.96 3.48
N LYS A 62 -1.56 -11.76 3.84
CA LYS A 62 -0.16 -11.46 3.55
C LYS A 62 0.10 -11.34 2.04
N ASN A 63 0.75 -10.26 1.62
CA ASN A 63 1.00 -9.93 0.21
C ASN A 63 -0.30 -9.92 -0.64
N PHE A 64 -1.44 -9.51 -0.04
CA PHE A 64 -2.76 -9.55 -0.69
C PHE A 64 -2.75 -8.91 -2.07
N CYS A 65 -2.07 -7.77 -2.24
CA CYS A 65 -2.06 -7.03 -3.48
C CYS A 65 -1.24 -7.67 -4.61
N ASP A 66 -0.32 -8.58 -4.29
CA ASP A 66 0.49 -9.30 -5.27
C ASP A 66 -0.22 -10.55 -5.82
N ARG A 67 -1.22 -11.07 -5.09
CA ARG A 67 -1.98 -12.26 -5.49
C ARG A 67 -2.96 -11.95 -6.62
N PRO A 68 -3.27 -12.88 -7.53
CA PRO A 68 -4.42 -12.78 -8.43
C PRO A 68 -5.75 -12.59 -7.66
N ARG A 69 -6.74 -11.90 -8.25
CA ARG A 69 -7.99 -11.56 -7.55
C ARG A 69 -8.79 -12.79 -7.11
N ASP A 70 -8.73 -13.87 -7.87
CA ASP A 70 -9.35 -15.17 -7.61
C ASP A 70 -8.65 -15.99 -6.51
N GLN A 71 -7.46 -15.55 -6.07
CA GLN A 71 -6.68 -16.18 -4.99
C GLN A 71 -6.66 -15.33 -3.72
N ARG A 72 -7.44 -14.25 -3.69
CA ARG A 72 -7.61 -13.38 -2.52
C ARG A 72 -8.92 -13.74 -1.82
N PRO A 73 -9.02 -13.49 -0.50
CA PRO A 73 -10.30 -13.46 0.18
C PRO A 73 -11.32 -12.61 -0.59
N LEU A 74 -12.55 -13.11 -0.72
CA LEU A 74 -13.65 -12.44 -1.41
C LEU A 74 -14.06 -11.17 -0.65
N PRO A 75 -14.67 -10.17 -1.32
CA PRO A 75 -15.06 -8.92 -0.67
C PRO A 75 -15.91 -9.10 0.61
N GLU A 76 -16.80 -10.08 0.64
CA GLU A 76 -17.61 -10.41 1.82
C GLU A 76 -16.78 -10.97 2.98
N GLU A 77 -15.75 -11.76 2.69
CA GLU A 77 -14.80 -12.29 3.68
C GLU A 77 -13.92 -11.14 4.21
N VAL A 78 -13.42 -10.28 3.31
CA VAL A 78 -12.67 -9.06 3.65
C VAL A 78 -13.46 -8.19 4.63
N ILE A 79 -14.75 -7.97 4.37
CA ILE A 79 -15.63 -7.18 5.24
C ILE A 79 -15.88 -7.89 6.57
N GLY A 80 -16.08 -9.21 6.56
CA GLY A 80 -16.23 -10.02 7.78
C GLY A 80 -14.99 -10.02 8.68
N ASP A 81 -13.80 -9.94 8.08
CA ASP A 81 -12.51 -9.96 8.76
C ASP A 81 -12.02 -8.60 9.25
N ILE A 82 -12.82 -7.53 9.04
CA ILE A 82 -12.55 -6.23 9.67
C ILE A 82 -12.52 -6.43 11.18
N GLY A 83 -11.35 -6.17 11.76
CA GLY A 83 -11.09 -6.30 13.19
C GLY A 83 -11.39 -5.03 13.96
N GLU A 84 -10.66 -4.85 15.05
CA GLU A 84 -10.72 -3.67 15.90
C GLU A 84 -10.49 -2.39 15.11
N HIS A 85 -11.31 -1.36 15.37
CA HIS A 85 -11.06 0.00 14.90
C HIS A 85 -9.84 0.58 15.62
N LEU A 86 -8.90 1.14 14.88
CA LEU A 86 -7.64 1.63 15.42
C LEU A 86 -7.60 3.16 15.47
N THR A 87 -7.86 3.80 14.34
CA THR A 87 -7.85 5.28 14.26
C THR A 87 -8.82 5.78 13.21
N THR A 88 -9.24 7.04 13.37
CA THR A 88 -9.93 7.82 12.33
C THR A 88 -9.23 9.15 12.13
N ILE A 89 -8.87 9.42 10.88
CA ILE A 89 -8.28 10.69 10.43
C ILE A 89 -9.32 11.45 9.63
N HIS A 90 -9.47 12.74 9.95
CA HIS A 90 -10.33 13.66 9.21
C HIS A 90 -9.48 14.51 8.29
N LEU A 91 -9.46 14.17 7.00
CA LEU A 91 -8.70 14.89 5.99
C LEU A 91 -9.47 16.12 5.52
N ARG A 92 -8.74 17.22 5.33
CA ARG A 92 -9.19 18.42 4.64
C ARG A 92 -8.36 18.64 3.39
N ARG A 93 -8.99 19.19 2.37
CA ARG A 93 -8.29 19.69 1.19
C ARG A 93 -7.36 20.82 1.62
N CYS A 94 -6.11 20.73 1.19
CA CYS A 94 -5.13 21.76 1.49
C CYS A 94 -5.45 23.05 0.72
N ASP A 95 -5.17 24.19 1.36
CA ASP A 95 -5.30 25.51 0.74
C ASP A 95 -4.39 25.65 -0.49
N ARG A 96 -4.79 26.54 -1.42
CA ARG A 96 -3.97 26.85 -2.60
C ARG A 96 -2.59 27.34 -2.17
N GLY A 97 -1.55 26.76 -2.78
CA GLY A 97 -0.15 27.08 -2.49
C GLY A 97 0.54 26.10 -1.55
N LYS A 98 -0.20 25.27 -0.81
CA LYS A 98 0.39 24.14 -0.07
C LYS A 98 0.84 23.02 -1.02
N ARG A 99 1.85 22.24 -0.60
CA ARG A 99 2.35 21.09 -1.37
C ARG A 99 1.38 19.90 -1.37
N CYS A 100 0.63 19.72 -0.29
CA CYS A 100 -0.35 18.64 -0.15
C CYS A 100 -1.63 18.91 -0.95
N LEU A 101 -2.33 17.84 -1.28
CA LEU A 101 -3.70 17.86 -1.79
C LEU A 101 -4.69 17.73 -0.63
N TYR A 102 -4.41 16.83 0.30
CA TYR A 102 -5.18 16.64 1.53
C TYR A 102 -4.22 16.46 2.71
N GLU A 103 -4.62 16.93 3.88
CA GLU A 103 -3.91 16.71 5.13
C GLU A 103 -4.90 16.57 6.29
N GLY A 104 -4.53 15.82 7.31
CA GLY A 104 -5.33 15.67 8.51
C GLY A 104 -4.66 14.78 9.53
N SER A 105 -5.26 14.75 10.71
CA SER A 105 -4.81 13.94 11.83
C SER A 105 -5.98 13.28 12.55
N THR A 106 -5.66 12.35 13.44
CA THR A 106 -6.56 11.96 14.52
C THR A 106 -6.95 13.17 15.36
N PRO A 107 -8.14 13.18 16.00
CA PRO A 107 -8.54 14.24 16.92
C PRO A 107 -7.59 14.32 18.13
N PRO A 108 -7.63 15.44 18.89
CA PRO A 108 -6.90 15.54 20.16
C PRO A 108 -7.21 14.37 21.09
N GLY A 109 -6.20 13.81 21.73
CA GLY A 109 -6.31 12.60 22.56
C GLY A 109 -6.16 11.28 21.79
N GLY A 110 -6.21 11.30 20.45
CA GLY A 110 -5.96 10.12 19.64
C GLY A 110 -7.00 9.02 19.85
N PHE A 111 -6.55 7.77 19.75
CA PHE A 111 -7.37 6.57 19.97
C PHE A 111 -6.65 5.58 20.89
N PRO A 112 -7.39 4.77 21.68
CA PRO A 112 -6.78 3.78 22.56
C PRO A 112 -5.79 2.87 21.82
N ASN A 113 -4.64 2.61 22.43
CA ASN A 113 -3.65 1.70 21.90
C ASN A 113 -2.84 1.10 23.04
N SER A 114 -2.67 -0.22 23.06
CA SER A 114 -1.97 -0.94 24.13
C SER A 114 -0.61 -1.52 23.69
N TRP A 115 -0.09 -1.09 22.54
CA TRP A 115 1.14 -1.66 21.98
C TRP A 115 2.38 -1.05 22.62
N ASN A 116 3.35 -1.88 22.99
CA ASN A 116 4.65 -1.45 23.52
C ASN A 116 4.56 -0.44 24.68
N GLY A 117 3.57 -0.58 25.57
CA GLY A 117 3.35 0.30 26.71
C GLY A 117 2.63 1.61 26.39
N ALA A 118 2.06 1.74 25.19
CA ALA A 118 1.18 2.86 24.88
C ALA A 118 -0.16 2.71 25.61
N THR A 119 -0.86 3.82 25.77
CA THR A 119 -2.27 3.88 26.16
C THR A 119 -3.13 4.57 25.10
N TYR A 120 -2.53 5.43 24.27
CA TYR A 120 -3.17 5.98 23.09
C TYR A 120 -2.21 6.10 21.90
N SER A 121 -2.78 6.28 20.72
CA SER A 121 -2.05 6.50 19.47
C SER A 121 -2.63 7.65 18.69
N THR A 122 -1.75 8.33 17.96
CA THR A 122 -2.11 9.40 17.02
C THR A 122 -1.64 9.01 15.63
N SER A 123 -2.37 9.44 14.62
CA SER A 123 -1.96 9.29 13.23
C SER A 123 -2.15 10.61 12.48
N GLU A 124 -1.20 10.91 11.61
CA GLU A 124 -1.27 12.02 10.65
C GLU A 124 -1.10 11.47 9.24
N LEU A 125 -1.87 12.01 8.31
CA LEU A 125 -1.86 11.61 6.91
C LEU A 125 -1.88 12.86 6.03
N ALA A 126 -0.93 12.92 5.11
CA ALA A 126 -0.98 13.86 4.00
C ALA A 126 -0.91 13.13 2.67
N VAL A 127 -1.82 13.50 1.76
CA VAL A 127 -1.84 13.03 0.37
C VAL A 127 -1.29 14.16 -0.49
N LEU A 128 -0.23 13.88 -1.23
CA LEU A 128 0.44 14.83 -2.10
C LEU A 128 0.16 14.49 -3.57
N LYS A 129 0.62 15.36 -4.47
CA LYS A 129 0.58 15.08 -5.92
C LYS A 129 1.45 13.85 -6.26
N ASN A 130 1.22 13.29 -7.44
CA ASN A 130 2.01 12.17 -7.98
C ASN A 130 2.00 10.92 -7.09
N ASN A 131 0.88 10.67 -6.39
CA ASN A 131 0.68 9.51 -5.51
C ASN A 131 1.71 9.42 -4.36
N GLU A 132 2.25 10.55 -3.92
CA GLU A 132 3.08 10.62 -2.72
C GLU A 132 2.19 10.68 -1.47
N ILE A 133 2.51 9.87 -0.47
CA ILE A 133 1.75 9.71 0.76
C ILE A 133 2.70 9.87 1.95
N HIS A 134 2.37 10.76 2.88
CA HIS A 134 3.08 10.92 4.14
C HIS A 134 2.22 10.37 5.26
N THR A 135 2.77 9.46 6.07
CA THR A 135 2.05 8.87 7.21
C THR A 135 2.88 8.97 8.48
N TRP A 136 2.26 9.36 9.59
CA TRP A 136 2.93 9.46 10.88
C TRP A 136 2.11 8.82 12.00
N ASP A 137 2.32 7.53 12.22
CA ASP A 137 1.72 6.81 13.36
C ASP A 137 2.65 6.84 14.57
N ARG A 138 2.10 7.22 15.72
CA ARG A 138 2.82 7.32 16.99
C ARG A 138 1.95 6.78 18.12
N GLY A 139 2.58 6.16 19.11
CA GLY A 139 1.92 5.75 20.34
C GLY A 139 2.58 6.38 21.55
N PHE A 140 1.76 6.65 22.56
CA PHE A 140 2.12 7.38 23.75
C PHE A 140 1.58 6.67 24.98
N ASP A 141 2.32 6.73 26.09
CA ASP A 141 1.86 6.28 27.41
C ASP A 141 0.95 7.33 28.09
N ASP A 142 0.45 7.01 29.28
CA ASP A 142 -0.45 7.87 30.06
C ASP A 142 0.19 9.20 30.48
N ASP A 143 1.51 9.25 30.57
CA ASP A 143 2.28 10.47 30.88
C ASP A 143 2.53 11.33 29.62
N GLY A 144 2.12 10.85 28.44
CA GLY A 144 2.29 11.53 27.16
C GLY A 144 3.68 11.34 26.53
N ASN A 145 4.47 10.38 27.00
CA ASN A 145 5.75 10.06 26.38
C ASN A 145 5.54 9.17 25.15
N GLN A 146 6.21 9.51 24.04
CA GLN A 146 6.17 8.67 22.85
C GLN A 146 6.95 7.36 23.08
N VAL A 147 6.23 6.23 23.05
CA VAL A 147 6.78 4.88 23.29
C VAL A 147 7.02 4.08 22.01
N TRP A 148 6.31 4.41 20.92
CA TRP A 148 6.58 3.82 19.60
C TRP A 148 6.31 4.80 18.44
N GLY A 149 6.80 4.42 17.26
CA GLY A 149 6.74 5.26 16.07
C GLY A 149 7.97 6.15 15.93
N VAL A 150 8.14 6.74 14.76
CA VAL A 150 9.30 7.61 14.47
C VAL A 150 9.13 8.97 15.13
N LYS A 151 10.22 9.52 15.70
CA LYS A 151 10.23 10.85 16.34
C LYS A 151 10.56 11.99 15.38
N ALA A 152 11.30 11.69 14.31
CA ALA A 152 11.88 12.71 13.43
C ALA A 152 10.89 13.32 12.41
N GLY A 153 9.73 12.70 12.20
CA GLY A 153 8.74 13.14 11.21
C GLY A 153 8.02 11.97 10.55
N PRO A 154 7.10 12.25 9.59
CA PRO A 154 6.36 11.23 8.86
C PRO A 154 7.27 10.35 8.00
N TYR A 155 6.84 9.12 7.75
CA TYR A 155 7.36 8.34 6.62
C TYR A 155 6.84 8.91 5.31
N GLU A 156 7.74 9.20 4.37
CA GLU A 156 7.40 9.69 3.04
C GLU A 156 7.45 8.56 2.01
N PHE A 157 6.29 8.11 1.54
CA PHE A 157 6.17 7.10 0.50
C PHE A 157 5.97 7.75 -0.86
N LYS A 158 6.88 7.43 -1.80
CA LYS A 158 6.76 7.80 -3.21
C LYS A 158 6.59 6.53 -4.04
N PRO A 159 5.86 6.59 -5.17
CA PRO A 159 5.80 5.46 -6.08
C PRO A 159 7.20 5.02 -6.48
N ALA A 160 7.43 3.71 -6.51
CA ALA A 160 8.62 3.19 -7.17
C ALA A 160 8.59 3.64 -8.65
N PRO A 161 9.76 3.89 -9.27
CA PRO A 161 9.81 4.08 -10.71
C PRO A 161 9.12 2.90 -11.37
N SER A 162 8.34 3.15 -12.43
CA SER A 162 7.85 2.07 -13.29
C SER A 162 9.07 1.35 -13.84
N SER A 163 9.46 0.24 -13.21
CA SER A 163 10.54 -0.56 -13.70
C SER A 163 10.04 -1.26 -14.96
N SER A 164 10.81 -1.16 -16.05
CA SER A 164 10.62 -1.89 -17.30
C SER A 164 10.90 -3.40 -17.11
N TYR A 165 10.36 -3.99 -16.04
CA TYR A 165 10.62 -5.35 -15.60
C TYR A 165 9.66 -6.38 -16.22
N SER A 166 8.74 -5.93 -17.09
CA SER A 166 7.81 -6.82 -17.81
C SER A 166 8.42 -7.52 -19.04
N ASP A 167 9.62 -7.16 -19.49
CA ASP A 167 10.18 -7.69 -20.76
C ASP A 167 11.25 -8.79 -20.62
N MET A 168 11.66 -9.20 -19.42
CA MET A 168 12.70 -10.23 -19.25
C MET A 168 12.19 -11.66 -19.00
N PHE A 169 10.87 -11.86 -18.88
CA PHE A 169 10.29 -13.21 -18.73
C PHE A 169 9.17 -13.46 -19.75
N SER A 170 9.49 -13.28 -21.03
CA SER A 170 8.80 -14.02 -22.11
C SER A 170 9.75 -15.11 -22.61
N PRO A 171 9.62 -16.37 -22.20
CA PRO A 171 10.12 -17.46 -23.02
C PRO A 171 9.14 -17.58 -24.18
N LEU A 172 9.66 -17.58 -25.42
CA LEU A 172 8.94 -17.66 -26.71
C LEU A 172 8.95 -16.35 -27.50
N ASN A 173 10.12 -16.03 -28.07
CA ASN A 173 10.20 -15.58 -29.46
C ASN A 173 11.61 -15.83 -29.97
N PHE A 174 11.89 -17.07 -30.38
CA PHE A 174 12.96 -17.30 -31.35
C PHE A 174 12.47 -16.79 -32.70
N PRO A 175 13.14 -15.82 -33.35
CA PRO A 175 12.81 -15.48 -34.73
C PRO A 175 13.16 -16.67 -35.63
N PRO A 176 12.33 -17.00 -36.65
CA PRO A 176 12.68 -18.07 -37.58
C PRO A 176 13.95 -17.68 -38.34
N GLN A 177 15.00 -18.49 -38.22
CA GLN A 177 16.17 -18.40 -39.09
C GLN A 177 15.71 -18.61 -40.54
N GLN A 178 15.74 -17.55 -41.34
CA GLN A 178 15.69 -17.67 -42.79
C GLN A 178 16.96 -18.40 -43.25
N PHE A 179 16.82 -19.70 -43.51
CA PHE A 179 17.81 -20.45 -44.28
C PHE A 179 17.79 -19.92 -45.72
N PHE A 180 18.70 -18.99 -46.02
CA PHE A 180 19.09 -18.73 -47.40
C PHE A 180 20.03 -19.85 -47.84
N GLU A 181 19.51 -20.75 -48.67
CA GLU A 181 20.34 -21.63 -49.49
C GLU A 181 21.23 -20.76 -50.40
N LYS A 182 22.51 -20.62 -50.03
CA LYS A 182 23.56 -20.27 -50.98
C LYS A 182 24.36 -21.53 -51.28
N ARG A 183 23.97 -22.13 -52.40
CA ARG A 183 24.73 -23.06 -53.23
C ARG A 183 26.15 -22.52 -53.40
N ILE A 184 27.15 -23.24 -52.90
CA ILE A 184 28.55 -23.06 -53.28
C ILE A 184 28.92 -24.25 -54.15
N GLU A 185 28.93 -24.02 -55.46
CA GLU A 185 29.71 -24.81 -56.41
C GLU A 185 31.18 -24.43 -56.26
N GLY A 186 32.05 -25.43 -56.11
CA GLY A 186 33.50 -25.20 -55.97
C GLY A 186 34.26 -26.49 -55.71
N SER A 187 34.38 -27.32 -56.75
CA SER A 187 35.34 -28.42 -56.84
C SER A 187 36.78 -27.92 -56.74
N PHE A 188 37.64 -28.57 -55.95
CA PHE A 188 38.99 -28.98 -56.38
C PHE A 188 39.56 -30.04 -55.44
N VAL A 189 40.30 -30.96 -56.06
CA VAL A 189 40.87 -32.24 -55.62
C VAL A 189 42.40 -32.03 -55.68
N LEU A 190 43.23 -32.39 -54.68
CA LEU A 190 44.14 -33.57 -54.65
C LEU A 190 45.18 -33.50 -53.50
N GLN A 191 45.43 -34.67 -52.89
CA GLN A 191 46.70 -35.33 -52.47
C GLN A 191 47.71 -34.61 -51.53
N GLU A 192 48.39 -35.28 -50.58
CA GLU A 192 48.65 -36.71 -50.29
C GLU A 192 48.38 -37.07 -48.82
#